data_AF-S3HNB2-F1
#
_entry.id   AF-S3HNB2-F1
#
_cell.length_a   1.000
_cell.length_b   1.000
_cell.length_c   1.000
_cell.angle_alpha   90.00
_cell.angle_beta   90.00
_cell.angle_gamma   90.00
#
_symmetry.space_group_name_H-M   'P 1'
#
loop_
_entity.id
_entity.type
_entity.pdbx_description
1 polymer ?
#
loop_
_entity_poly.entity_id
_entity_poly.type
_entity_poly.pdbx_seq_one_letter_code
_entity_poly.pdbx_strand_id
1 'polypeptide(L)'
;MSIIDILAGMRLKLWRQTHEHTLAEMAGILAIENARTYQRYEDGENRADAPLVERILAATEGAVSLDDLHQQRLDWLRANKPEAFNTGAPADTPLMMEAACR
;
A
#
# COMPACT_ATOMS: atom_id res chain seq x y z
N MET A 1 10.49 11.58 23.67
CA MET A 1 10.44 10.34 22.87
C MET A 1 9.51 9.39 23.61
N SER A 2 8.26 9.30 23.18
CA SER A 2 7.19 8.63 23.94
C SER A 2 7.19 7.13 23.61
N ILE A 3 7.09 6.28 24.63
CA ILE A 3 6.95 4.81 24.49
C ILE A 3 5.69 4.44 23.67
N ILE A 4 4.72 5.34 23.56
CA ILE A 4 3.45 5.12 22.87
C ILE A 4 3.59 5.28 21.34
N ASP A 5 4.65 5.95 20.86
CA ASP A 5 4.93 6.10 19.42
C ASP A 5 5.47 4.78 18.79
N ILE A 6 5.86 3.80 19.62
CA ILE A 6 6.44 2.51 19.19
C ILE A 6 5.34 1.53 18.72
N LEU A 7 4.06 1.79 19.02
CA LEU A 7 2.95 0.86 18.75
C LEU A 7 1.96 1.34 17.68
N ALA A 8 2.13 2.56 17.17
CA ALA A 8 1.44 3.02 15.96
C ALA A 8 2.35 2.76 14.77
N GLY A 9 1.96 1.82 13.92
CA GLY A 9 2.73 1.38 12.75
C GLY A 9 3.39 2.52 11.96
N MET A 10 4.70 2.38 11.68
CA MET A 10 5.47 3.44 11.04
C MET A 10 5.29 3.43 9.52
N ARG A 11 4.65 4.47 8.98
CA ARG A 11 4.51 4.66 7.53
C ARG A 11 5.86 4.99 6.89
N LEU A 12 6.09 4.46 5.69
CA LEU A 12 7.34 4.67 4.94
C LEU A 12 7.67 6.16 4.73
N LYS A 13 6.64 6.96 4.43
CA LYS A 13 6.77 8.42 4.27
C LYS A 13 7.22 9.13 5.53
N LEU A 14 6.71 8.70 6.70
CA LEU A 14 7.07 9.29 7.98
C LEU A 14 8.53 8.98 8.30
N TRP A 15 8.93 7.71 8.16
CA TRP A 15 10.32 7.29 8.35
C TRP A 15 11.28 8.06 7.43
N ARG A 16 10.93 8.24 6.16
CA ARG A 16 11.76 9.03 5.24
C ARG A 16 11.93 10.47 5.74
N GLN A 17 10.85 11.11 6.17
CA GLN A 17 10.87 12.49 6.65
C GLN A 17 11.67 12.65 7.95
N THR A 18 11.62 11.68 8.86
CA THR A 18 12.41 11.72 10.11
C THR A 18 13.90 11.56 9.88
N HIS A 19 14.29 10.91 8.77
CA HIS A 19 15.68 10.71 8.37
C HIS A 19 16.13 11.72 7.29
N GLU A 20 15.31 12.72 7.00
CA GLU A 20 15.59 13.82 6.05
C GLU A 20 15.95 13.36 4.63
N HIS A 21 15.56 12.14 4.25
CA HIS A 21 15.82 11.62 2.91
C HIS A 21 14.88 12.21 1.86
N THR A 22 15.44 12.57 0.71
CA THR A 22 14.66 12.96 -0.46
C THR A 22 14.03 11.74 -1.14
N LEU A 23 13.01 11.98 -1.97
CA LEU A 23 12.39 10.91 -2.78
C LEU A 23 13.41 10.26 -3.74
N ALA A 24 14.36 11.04 -4.27
CA ALA A 24 15.37 10.57 -5.20
C ALA A 24 16.42 9.68 -4.51
N GLU A 25 16.86 10.06 -3.31
CA GLU A 25 17.79 9.26 -2.51
C GLU A 25 17.18 7.91 -2.15
N MET A 26 15.93 7.91 -1.67
CA MET A 26 15.25 6.64 -1.36
C MET A 26 15.00 5.78 -2.58
N ALA A 27 14.66 6.37 -3.73
CA ALA A 27 14.56 5.62 -4.97
C ALA A 27 15.92 4.97 -5.33
N GLY A 28 17.02 5.68 -5.15
CA GLY A 28 18.38 5.15 -5.33
C GLY A 28 18.70 3.99 -4.39
N ILE A 29 18.45 4.17 -3.08
CA ILE A 29 18.69 3.15 -2.03
C ILE A 29 17.89 1.88 -2.33
N LEU A 30 16.62 2.03 -2.72
CA LEU A 30 15.74 0.91 -3.02
C LEU A 30 15.90 0.38 -4.44
N ALA A 31 16.86 0.88 -5.23
CA ALA A 31 17.03 0.56 -6.65
C ALA A 31 15.70 0.59 -7.44
N ILE A 32 14.98 1.69 -7.28
CA ILE A 32 13.80 2.08 -8.05
C ILE A 32 14.25 3.15 -9.05
N GLU A 33 13.92 2.96 -10.32
CA GLU A 33 14.40 3.84 -11.40
C GLU A 33 13.93 5.30 -11.29
N ASN A 34 12.77 5.54 -10.64
CA ASN A 34 12.13 6.84 -10.63
C ASN A 34 11.56 7.20 -9.25
N ALA A 35 11.89 8.42 -8.79
CA ALA A 35 11.37 9.01 -7.55
C ALA A 35 9.83 9.05 -7.50
N ARG A 36 9.15 9.24 -8.64
CA ARG A 36 7.68 9.19 -8.72
C ARG A 36 7.14 7.78 -8.50
N THR A 37 7.86 6.75 -8.95
CA THR A 37 7.48 5.36 -8.68
C THR A 37 7.66 5.05 -7.20
N TYR A 38 8.75 5.53 -6.59
CA TYR A 38 8.93 5.47 -5.14
C TYR A 38 7.79 6.15 -4.38
N GLN A 39 7.40 7.37 -4.78
CA GLN A 39 6.28 8.08 -4.17
C GLN A 39 4.98 7.26 -4.19
N ARG A 40 4.68 6.55 -5.28
CA ARG A 40 3.51 5.65 -5.34
C ARG A 40 3.56 4.52 -4.32
N TYR A 41 4.75 4.02 -4.02
CA TYR A 41 4.95 3.05 -2.94
C TYR A 41 4.83 3.71 -1.56
N GLU A 42 5.25 4.96 -1.36
CA GLU A 42 5.04 5.72 -0.12
C GLU A 42 3.58 6.08 0.15
N ASP A 43 2.79 6.28 -0.90
CA ASP A 43 1.37 6.63 -0.78
C ASP A 43 0.48 5.39 -0.68
N GLY A 44 1.01 4.20 -1.02
CA GLY A 44 0.26 2.94 -1.03
C GLY A 44 -0.52 2.69 -2.33
N GLU A 45 -0.30 3.51 -3.36
CA GLU A 45 -0.89 3.37 -4.70
C GLU A 45 -0.40 2.09 -5.40
N ASN A 46 0.89 1.78 -5.27
CA ASN A 46 1.47 0.57 -5.81
C ASN A 46 1.70 -0.46 -4.70
N ARG A 47 1.42 -1.73 -5.02
CA ARG A 47 1.79 -2.86 -4.16
C ARG A 47 3.28 -3.14 -4.36
N ALA A 48 4.05 -3.08 -3.28
CA ALA A 48 5.44 -3.54 -3.29
C ALA A 48 5.48 -5.07 -3.48
N ASP A 49 6.36 -5.54 -4.36
CA ASP A 49 6.67 -6.96 -4.54
C ASP A 49 7.65 -7.44 -3.45
N ALA A 50 7.80 -8.76 -3.30
CA ALA A 50 8.61 -9.32 -2.22
C ALA A 50 10.07 -8.79 -2.21
N PRO A 51 10.80 -8.69 -3.34
CA PRO A 51 12.15 -8.13 -3.36
C PRO A 51 12.22 -6.65 -2.96
N LEU A 52 11.19 -5.85 -3.28
CA LEU A 52 11.15 -4.46 -2.83
C LEU A 52 10.83 -4.36 -1.34
N VAL A 53 9.93 -5.20 -0.83
CA VAL A 53 9.62 -5.28 0.61
C VAL A 53 10.89 -5.59 1.39
N GLU A 54 11.65 -6.61 1.00
CA GLU A 54 12.93 -6.96 1.65
C GLU A 54 13.92 -5.78 1.67
N ARG A 55 14.04 -5.04 0.55
CA ARG A 55 14.89 -3.85 0.48
C ARG A 55 14.41 -2.73 1.41
N ILE A 56 13.10 -2.54 1.53
CA ILE A 56 12.52 -1.55 2.46
C ILE A 56 12.80 -1.95 3.91
N LEU A 57 12.57 -3.22 4.27
CA LEU A 57 12.85 -3.72 5.61
C LEU A 57 14.34 -3.54 5.97
N ALA A 58 15.24 -3.87 5.03
CA ALA A 58 16.67 -3.71 5.23
C ALA A 58 17.09 -2.23 5.34
N ALA A 59 16.61 -1.37 4.43
CA ALA A 59 16.96 0.06 4.42
C ALA A 59 16.42 0.82 5.63
N THR A 60 15.32 0.33 6.22
CA THR A 60 14.69 0.94 7.42
C THR A 60 15.08 0.24 8.71
N GLU A 61 15.96 -0.76 8.67
CA GLU A 61 16.37 -1.57 9.82
C GLU A 61 15.18 -2.18 10.59
N GLY A 62 14.12 -2.55 9.86
CA GLY A 62 12.88 -3.09 10.41
C GLY A 62 11.98 -2.05 11.09
N ALA A 63 12.32 -0.77 11.02
CA ALA A 63 11.52 0.30 11.58
C ALA A 63 10.19 0.48 10.82
N VAL A 64 10.17 0.20 9.51
CA VAL A 64 8.94 -0.01 8.73
C VAL A 64 8.74 -1.52 8.61
N SER A 65 7.57 -2.02 9.00
CA SER A 65 7.24 -3.46 8.95
C SER A 65 6.42 -3.83 7.71
N LEU A 66 6.27 -5.14 7.46
CA LEU A 66 5.40 -5.65 6.40
C LEU A 66 3.92 -5.29 6.65
N ASP A 67 3.49 -5.29 7.92
CA ASP A 67 2.12 -4.90 8.27
C ASP A 67 1.90 -3.40 7.96
N ASP A 68 2.89 -2.54 8.22
CA ASP A 68 2.80 -1.11 7.90
C ASP A 68 2.59 -0.88 6.40
N LEU A 69 3.38 -1.56 5.57
CA LEU A 69 3.24 -1.51 4.10
C LEU A 69 1.87 -2.03 3.65
N HIS A 70 1.35 -3.07 4.31
CA HIS A 70 0.04 -3.62 4.03
C HIS A 70 -1.09 -2.65 4.43
N GLN A 71 -1.05 -2.07 5.63
CA GLN A 71 -2.02 -1.08 6.09
C GLN A 71 -2.01 0.15 5.19
N GLN A 72 -0.83 0.64 4.82
CA GLN A 72 -0.70 1.77 3.90
C GLN A 72 -1.38 1.49 2.54
N ARG A 73 -1.26 0.26 2.05
CA ARG A 73 -1.95 -0.18 0.83
C ARG A 73 -3.47 -0.25 1.04
N LEU A 74 -3.93 -0.80 2.16
CA LEU A 74 -5.36 -0.88 2.48
C LEU A 74 -5.99 0.51 2.59
N ASP A 75 -5.32 1.45 3.25
CA ASP A 75 -5.77 2.83 3.38
C ASP A 75 -5.93 3.50 2.02
N TRP A 76 -4.93 3.33 1.14
CA TRP A 76 -5.02 3.87 -0.21
C TRP A 76 -6.18 3.25 -1.00
N LEU A 77 -6.37 1.93 -0.91
CA LEU A 77 -7.47 1.24 -1.57
C LEU A 77 -8.83 1.71 -1.04
N ARG A 78 -9.00 1.86 0.27
CA ARG A 78 -10.27 2.34 0.86
C ARG A 78 -10.61 3.75 0.39
N ALA A 79 -9.60 4.61 0.25
CA ALA A 79 -9.78 6.00 -0.17
C ALA A 79 -10.00 6.15 -1.68
N ASN A 80 -9.34 5.34 -2.52
CA ASN A 80 -9.29 5.55 -3.98
C ASN A 80 -10.03 4.49 -4.79
N LYS A 81 -10.20 3.27 -4.25
CA LYS A 81 -10.81 2.12 -4.92
C LYS A 81 -11.66 1.29 -3.96
N PRO A 82 -12.68 1.87 -3.31
CA PRO A 82 -13.53 1.15 -2.36
C PRO A 82 -14.22 -0.07 -2.98
N GLU A 83 -14.47 -0.06 -4.29
CA GLU A 83 -15.03 -1.18 -5.05
C GLU A 83 -14.17 -2.46 -4.98
N ALA A 84 -12.87 -2.34 -4.71
CA ALA A 84 -11.97 -3.48 -4.54
C ALA A 84 -12.31 -4.34 -3.31
N PHE A 85 -13.13 -3.81 -2.38
CA PHE A 85 -13.59 -4.52 -1.19
C PHE A 85 -15.02 -5.05 -1.32
N ASN A 86 -15.73 -4.75 -2.42
CA ASN A 86 -17.06 -5.29 -2.67
C ASN A 86 -16.96 -6.77 -3.05
N THR A 87 -16.99 -7.61 -2.03
CA THR A 87 -17.10 -9.06 -2.19
C THR A 87 -18.57 -9.38 -2.50
N GLY A 88 -18.94 -9.30 -3.78
CA GLY A 88 -20.16 -9.89 -4.34
C GLY A 88 -21.49 -9.49 -3.69
N ALA A 89 -22.00 -8.30 -4.00
CA ALA A 89 -23.44 -8.20 -4.26
C ALA A 89 -23.63 -8.41 -5.77
N PRO A 90 -24.41 -9.39 -6.24
CA PRO A 90 -24.77 -9.42 -7.64
C PRO A 90 -25.55 -8.14 -7.94
N ALA A 91 -24.93 -7.24 -8.71
CA ALA A 91 -25.63 -6.14 -9.34
C ALA A 91 -26.62 -6.76 -10.32
N ASP A 92 -27.90 -6.75 -9.97
CA ASP A 92 -29.02 -6.86 -10.88
C ASP A 92 -28.94 -8.03 -11.89
N THR A 93 -29.21 -9.25 -11.43
CA THR A 93 -29.86 -10.22 -12.32
C THR A 93 -31.35 -10.17 -12.03
N PRO A 94 -32.17 -9.50 -12.86
CA PRO A 94 -33.61 -9.66 -12.77
C PRO A 94 -33.90 -11.15 -12.97
N LEU A 95 -34.57 -11.75 -12.00
CA LEU A 95 -35.11 -13.10 -12.06
C LEU A 95 -36.30 -13.10 -13.05
N MET A 96 -36.02 -12.85 -14.33
CA MET A 96 -37.01 -13.01 -15.39
C MET A 96 -37.02 -14.48 -15.78
N MET A 97 -37.94 -15.17 -15.13
CA MET A 97 -38.59 -16.39 -15.60
C MET A 97 -39.20 -16.14 -17.00
N GLU A 98 -39.40 -17.22 -17.77
CA GLU A 98 -40.09 -17.31 -19.08
C GLU A 98 -39.21 -17.03 -20.33
N ALA A 99 -39.09 -17.89 -21.34
CA ALA A 99 -39.85 -19.06 -21.74
C ALA A 99 -38.99 -19.98 -22.62
N ALA A 100 -38.94 -21.27 -22.29
CA ALA A 100 -38.60 -22.32 -23.24
C ALA A 100 -39.67 -23.41 -23.14
N CYS A 101 -40.86 -23.08 -23.65
CA CYS A 101 -41.78 -24.05 -24.20
C CYS A 101 -41.76 -23.85 -25.73
N ARG A 102 -40.85 -24.53 -26.42
CA ARG A 102 -41.04 -25.05 -27.77
C ARG A 102 -39.95 -26.04 -28.15
#